data_AF-A0A544XSG6-F1
#
_entry.id   AF-A0A544XSG6-F1
#
_cell.length_a   1.000
_cell.length_b   1.000
_cell.length_c   1.000
_cell.angle_alpha   90.00
_cell.angle_beta   90.00
_cell.angle_gamma   90.00
#
_symmetry.space_group_name_H-M   'P 1'
#
loop_
_entity.id
_entity.type
_entity.pdbx_description
1 polymer ?
#
loop_
_entity_poly.entity_id
_entity_poly.type
_entity_poly.pdbx_seq_one_letter_code
_entity_poly.pdbx_strand_id
1 'polypeptide(L)' 'MRKLRALAVAGALVSGLAVTATAVPAHADTLRNVYYYSSDCYRYGDYGVQNHLWDWYHCEYQYNFWFLYSVP' A
#
# COMPACT_ATOMS: atom_id res chain seq x y z
N MET A 1 -34.14 -19.57 -33.50
CA MET A 1 -33.64 -20.96 -33.36
C MET A 1 -32.13 -20.93 -33.14
N ARG A 2 -31.66 -21.59 -32.08
CA ARG A 2 -30.30 -21.60 -31.53
C ARG A 2 -29.41 -22.61 -32.27
N LYS A 3 -28.23 -22.22 -32.79
CA LYS A 3 -26.99 -23.05 -33.01
C LYS A 3 -25.79 -22.10 -33.21
N LEU A 4 -24.98 -21.77 -32.19
CA LEU A 4 -23.76 -22.44 -31.70
C LEU A 4 -22.57 -22.54 -32.68
N ARG A 5 -21.52 -21.79 -32.32
CA ARG A 5 -20.07 -22.14 -32.26
C ARG A 5 -19.28 -22.37 -33.55
N ALA A 6 -18.27 -21.51 -33.76
CA ALA A 6 -16.97 -21.74 -34.40
C ALA A 6 -16.24 -20.39 -34.42
N LEU A 7 -14.98 -20.18 -34.09
CA LEU A 7 -13.85 -21.05 -33.80
C LEU A 7 -12.82 -20.17 -33.05
N ALA A 8 -12.21 -20.70 -32.00
CA ALA A 8 -11.10 -20.04 -31.31
C ALA A 8 -9.87 -20.02 -32.21
N VAL A 9 -9.30 -18.83 -32.45
CA VAL A 9 -7.98 -18.69 -33.06
C VAL A 9 -7.00 -18.40 -31.94
N ALA A 10 -6.37 -19.47 -31.44
CA ALA A 10 -5.13 -19.38 -30.70
C ALA A 10 -4.02 -19.06 -31.71
N GLY A 11 -3.36 -17.92 -31.53
CA GLY A 11 -2.20 -17.50 -32.31
C GLY A 11 -1.13 -16.98 -31.37
N ALA A 12 -0.28 -17.91 -30.90
CA ALA A 12 0.81 -17.68 -29.96
C ALA A 12 1.93 -16.84 -30.57
N LEU A 13 2.27 -15.72 -29.92
CA LEU A 13 3.51 -14.95 -30.07
C LEU A 13 3.64 -14.15 -28.74
N VAL A 14 4.74 -14.04 -27.98
CA VAL A 14 6.15 -14.16 -28.28
C VAL A 14 6.89 -14.01 -26.93
N SER A 15 7.94 -14.82 -26.71
CA SER A 15 9.03 -14.65 -25.72
C SER A 15 8.66 -14.27 -24.28
N GLY A 16 8.68 -15.28 -23.41
CA GLY A 16 8.74 -15.11 -21.95
C GLY A 16 10.06 -14.49 -21.51
N LEU A 17 10.16 -13.17 -21.55
CA LEU A 17 10.91 -12.45 -20.55
C LEU A 17 9.95 -12.29 -19.37
N ALA A 18 9.99 -13.24 -18.43
CA ALA A 18 9.46 -12.99 -17.10
C ALA A 18 10.35 -11.92 -16.48
N VAL A 19 10.12 -10.65 -16.85
CA VAL A 19 10.46 -9.54 -15.98
C VAL A 19 9.55 -9.77 -14.78
N THR A 20 10.04 -10.55 -13.82
CA THR A 20 9.57 -10.44 -12.45
C THR A 20 10.01 -9.04 -12.04
N ALA A 21 9.25 -8.04 -12.48
CA ALA A 21 9.16 -6.79 -11.79
C ALA A 21 8.65 -7.22 -10.41
N THR A 22 9.60 -7.47 -9.50
CA THR A 22 9.34 -7.36 -8.09
C THR A 22 8.99 -5.90 -7.91
N ALA A 23 7.74 -5.56 -8.24
CA ALA A 23 7.08 -4.40 -7.70
C ALA A 23 7.06 -4.69 -6.20
N VAL A 24 8.17 -4.36 -5.54
CA VAL A 24 8.14 -4.09 -4.10
C VAL A 24 6.97 -3.13 -3.99
N PRO A 25 5.91 -3.46 -3.23
CA PRO A 25 4.83 -2.52 -3.05
C PRO A 25 5.50 -1.21 -2.67
N ALA A 26 5.28 -0.15 -3.46
CA ALA A 26 5.59 1.17 -2.96
C ALA A 26 4.58 1.33 -1.82
N HIS A 27 4.97 0.89 -0.61
CA HIS A 27 4.10 0.90 0.55
C HIS A 27 3.79 2.37 0.79
N ALA A 28 2.64 2.81 0.27
CA ALA A 28 2.27 4.19 0.27
C ALA A 28 1.94 4.58 1.71
N ASP A 29 2.56 5.65 2.18
CA ASP A 29 2.26 6.23 3.47
C ASP A 29 0.75 6.44 3.62
N THR A 30 0.16 5.75 4.59
CA THR A 30 -1.27 5.82 4.87
C THR A 30 -1.48 6.71 6.08
N LEU A 31 -2.28 7.76 5.93
CA LEU A 31 -2.65 8.62 7.06
C LEU A 31 -3.49 7.81 8.06
N ARG A 32 -3.04 7.74 9.31
CA ARG A 32 -3.71 7.00 10.39
C ARG A 32 -4.49 7.90 11.31
N ASN A 33 -3.91 9.01 11.74
CA ASN A 33 -4.55 9.95 12.64
C ASN A 33 -3.85 11.32 12.67
N VAL A 34 -4.47 12.30 13.32
CA VAL A 34 -3.95 13.66 13.48
C VAL A 34 -4.00 14.07 14.94
N TYR A 35 -2.90 14.64 15.45
CA TYR A 35 -2.71 14.97 16.85
C TYR A 35 -2.35 16.44 17.05
N TYR A 36 -2.67 16.99 18.21
CA TYR A 36 -2.23 18.34 18.58
C TYR A 36 -0.79 18.35 19.11
N TYR A 37 -0.42 17.34 19.91
CA TYR A 37 0.91 17.21 20.48
C TYR A 37 1.73 16.14 19.75
N SER A 38 3.02 16.40 19.56
CA SER A 38 3.96 15.44 18.97
C SER A 38 4.04 14.15 19.77
N SER A 39 4.00 14.26 21.10
CA SER A 39 4.04 13.12 22.02
C SER A 39 2.92 12.12 21.77
N ASP A 40 1.71 12.57 21.44
CA ASP A 40 0.60 11.67 21.15
C ASP A 40 0.77 10.98 19.79
N CYS A 41 1.30 11.70 18.80
CA CYS A 41 1.62 11.12 17.50
C CYS A 41 2.65 9.99 17.64
N TYR A 42 3.80 10.26 18.28
CA TYR A 42 4.83 9.24 18.46
C TYR A 42 4.36 8.10 19.37
N ARG A 43 3.63 8.38 20.45
CA ARG A 43 3.11 7.34 21.35
C ARG A 43 2.17 6.37 20.64
N TYR A 44 1.24 6.87 19.81
CA TYR A 44 0.35 5.99 19.06
C TYR A 44 1.08 5.29 17.90
N GLY A 45 2.03 5.99 17.27
CA GLY A 45 2.97 5.44 16.29
C GLY A 45 3.70 4.20 16.81
N ASP A 46 4.36 4.34 17.97
CA ASP A 46 5.06 3.26 18.66
C ASP A 46 4.12 2.12 19.03
N TYR A 47 2.93 2.47 19.55
CA TYR A 47 1.91 1.48 19.89
C TYR A 47 1.55 0.62 18.67
N GLY A 48 1.36 1.20 17.49
CA GLY A 48 1.02 0.41 16.31
C GLY A 48 2.17 -0.46 15.79
N VAL A 49 3.42 -0.01 15.90
CA VAL A 49 4.58 -0.89 15.61
C VAL A 49 4.63 -2.06 16.59
N GLN A 50 4.47 -1.78 17.89
CA GLN A 50 4.50 -2.82 18.94
C GLN A 50 3.36 -3.84 18.82
N ASN A 51 2.22 -3.44 18.25
CA ASN A 51 1.04 -4.28 18.08
C ASN A 51 0.87 -4.78 16.63
N HIS A 52 1.89 -4.64 15.78
CA HIS A 52 1.88 -5.09 14.39
C HIS A 52 0.71 -4.53 13.55
N LEU A 53 0.30 -3.29 13.82
CA LEU A 53 -0.69 -2.57 13.01
C LEU A 53 -0.05 -1.94 11.77
N TRP A 54 1.25 -1.68 11.82
CA TRP A 54 2.09 -1.18 10.73
C TRP A 54 3.55 -1.52 11.00
N ASP A 55 4.34 -1.68 9.93
CA ASP A 55 5.78 -1.96 9.99
C ASP A 55 6.60 -0.71 10.35
N TRP A 56 6.17 0.46 9.86
CA TRP A 56 6.86 1.73 10.10
C TRP A 56 5.87 2.89 10.20
N TYR A 57 6.25 3.96 10.88
CA TYR A 57 5.48 5.20 10.96
C TYR A 57 6.38 6.43 10.99
N HIS A 58 5.78 7.57 10.66
CA HIS A 58 6.38 8.87 10.91
C HIS A 58 5.33 9.92 11.25
N CYS A 59 5.78 11.00 11.89
CA CYS A 59 4.94 12.10 12.32
C CYS A 59 5.37 13.38 11.59
N GLU A 60 4.47 13.96 10.82
CA GLU A 60 4.72 15.21 10.10
C GLU A 60 3.96 16.37 10.74
N TYR A 61 4.66 17.49 10.96
CA TYR A 61 4.03 18.71 11.45
C TYR A 61 3.52 19.55 10.28
N GLN A 62 2.20 19.62 10.13
CA GLN A 62 1.53 20.39 9.08
C GLN A 62 0.30 21.11 9.66
N TYR A 63 -0.01 22.31 9.17
CA TYR A 63 -1.22 23.05 9.57
C TYR A 63 -1.42 23.23 11.09
N ASN A 64 -0.33 23.30 11.86
CA ASN A 64 -0.31 23.32 13.34
C ASN A 64 -0.75 22.01 14.03
N PHE A 65 -0.75 20.89 13.32
CA PHE A 65 -1.05 19.56 13.84
C PHE A 65 0.05 18.56 13.45
N TRP A 66 0.09 17.44 14.16
CA TRP A 66 0.99 16.31 13.90
C TRP A 66 0.22 15.18 13.22
N PHE A 67 0.50 14.94 11.95
CA PHE A 67 -0.10 13.90 11.13
C PHE A 67 0.71 12.62 11.26
N LEU A 68 0.06 11.54 11.66
CA LEU A 68 0.66 10.21 11.74
C LEU A 68 0.45 9.48 10.42
N TYR A 69 1.53 9.24 9.70
CA TYR A 69 1.55 8.37 8.54
C TYR A 69 2.18 7.04 8.90
N SER A 70 1.68 5.95 8.31
CA SER A 70 2.27 4.64 8.51
C SER A 70 2.28 3.77 7.26
N VAL A 71 3.23 2.85 7.26
CA VAL A 71 3.54 1.91 6.20
C VAL A 71 3.17 0.52 6.70
N PRO A 72 2.23 -0.18 6.05
CA PRO A 72 1.82 -1.53 6.44
C PRO A 72 2.92 -2.54 6.21
#